data_AF-A0A417VHU4-F1
#
_entry.id   AF-A0A417VHU4-F1
#
_cell.length_a   1.000
_cell.length_b   1.000
_cell.length_c   1.000
_cell.angle_alpha   90.00
_cell.angle_beta   90.00
_cell.angle_gamma   90.00
#
_symmetry.space_group_name_H-M   'P 1'
#
loop_
_entity.id
_entity.type
_entity.pdbx_description
1 polymer ?
#
loop_
_entity_poly.entity_id
_entity_poly.type
_entity_poly.pdbx_seq_one_letter_code
_entity_poly.pdbx_strand_id
1 'polypeptide(L)'
;MSELFQKIKKESMITSIICIVFGVMFCIWPGTILVTLCRIAGFVLLVAGIVLLIQGIRIQEMLGRSVRLLPAGVCVVIGIWILAKPGVFVSLIPILIGVMLAYHGVKDLIFSLEVKKGDSPRWWLGLLVAIATIIIGVILMLHTWLALEIGMMAVGIILIYDGVSGLWLNGRAGSAYKRYHNPEDDIIDVDYKEED
;
A
#
# COMPACT_ATOMS: atom_id res chain seq x y z
N MET A 1 34.09 -8.06 -1.25
CA MET A 1 33.37 -6.82 -1.62
C MET A 1 32.57 -6.99 -2.92
N SER A 2 33.16 -7.50 -4.01
CA SER A 2 32.48 -7.79 -5.28
C SER A 2 31.34 -8.82 -5.19
N GLU A 3 31.49 -9.89 -4.39
CA GLU A 3 30.43 -10.89 -4.21
C GLU A 3 29.19 -10.34 -3.48
N LEU A 4 29.39 -9.50 -2.45
CA LEU A 4 28.28 -8.82 -1.76
C LEU A 4 27.57 -7.85 -2.71
N PHE A 5 28.34 -7.12 -3.53
CA PHE A 5 27.79 -6.20 -4.52
C PHE A 5 26.98 -6.93 -5.61
N GLN A 6 27.46 -8.09 -6.08
CA GLN A 6 26.74 -8.92 -7.05
C GLN A 6 25.49 -9.57 -6.44
N LYS A 7 25.53 -10.02 -5.17
CA LYS A 7 24.34 -10.50 -4.45
C LYS A 7 23.30 -9.41 -4.30
N ILE A 8 23.69 -8.21 -3.83
CA ILE A 8 22.79 -7.07 -3.65
C ILE A 8 22.16 -6.66 -4.99
N LYS A 9 22.93 -6.61 -6.07
CA LYS A 9 22.42 -6.29 -7.41
C LYS A 9 21.43 -7.35 -7.93
N LYS A 10 21.72 -8.63 -7.71
CA LYS A 10 20.85 -9.74 -8.12
C LYS A 10 19.56 -9.76 -7.31
N GLU A 11 19.64 -9.57 -6.00
CA GLU A 11 18.46 -9.45 -5.12
C GLU A 11 17.61 -8.23 -5.51
N SER A 12 18.24 -7.08 -5.80
CA SER A 12 17.54 -5.87 -6.24
C SER A 12 16.87 -5.99 -7.62
N MET A 13 17.46 -6.74 -8.55
CA MET A 13 16.79 -7.07 -9.82
C MET A 13 15.58 -7.98 -9.62
N ILE A 14 15.71 -8.99 -8.75
CA ILE A 14 14.61 -9.93 -8.46
C ILE A 14 13.43 -9.18 -7.84
N THR A 15 13.67 -8.30 -6.86
CA THR A 15 12.60 -7.49 -6.25
C THR A 15 11.93 -6.58 -7.27
N SER A 16 12.70 -5.95 -8.16
CA SER A 16 12.15 -5.09 -9.22
C SER A 16 11.23 -5.86 -10.18
N ILE A 17 11.62 -7.06 -10.60
CA ILE A 17 10.80 -7.93 -11.47
C ILE A 17 9.53 -8.36 -10.74
N ILE A 18 9.66 -8.77 -9.47
CA ILE A 18 8.52 -9.15 -8.63
C ILE A 18 7.53 -7.99 -8.49
N CYS A 19 8.01 -6.76 -8.24
CA CYS A 19 7.15 -5.55 -8.17
C CYS A 19 6.37 -5.33 -9.47
N ILE A 20 7.00 -5.48 -10.64
CA ILE A 20 6.31 -5.35 -11.93
C ILE A 20 5.23 -6.43 -12.08
N VAL A 21 5.56 -7.69 -11.79
CA VAL A 21 4.60 -8.80 -11.92
C VAL A 21 3.40 -8.60 -11.01
N PHE A 22 3.62 -8.29 -9.73
CA PHE A 22 2.53 -8.02 -8.79
C PHE A 22 1.72 -6.78 -9.22
N GLY A 23 2.39 -5.73 -9.67
CA GLY A 23 1.72 -4.52 -10.15
C GLY A 23 0.79 -4.80 -11.33
N VAL A 24 1.24 -5.60 -12.30
CA VAL A 24 0.40 -6.05 -13.43
C VAL A 24 -0.77 -6.89 -12.95
N MET A 25 -0.54 -7.84 -12.04
CA MET A 25 -1.62 -8.66 -11.47
C MET A 25 -2.70 -7.78 -10.79
N PHE A 26 -2.28 -6.77 -10.04
CA PHE A 26 -3.17 -5.84 -9.34
C PHE A 26 -4.02 -5.01 -10.31
N CYS A 27 -3.45 -4.62 -11.46
CA CYS A 27 -4.17 -3.89 -12.50
C CYS A 27 -5.19 -4.76 -13.26
N ILE A 28 -4.86 -6.03 -13.54
CA ILE A 28 -5.72 -6.92 -14.34
C ILE A 28 -6.84 -7.54 -13.49
N TRP A 29 -6.54 -7.96 -12.25
CA TRP A 29 -7.50 -8.66 -11.38
C TRP A 29 -7.63 -8.04 -9.98
N PRO A 30 -7.92 -6.73 -9.86
CA PRO A 30 -7.95 -6.05 -8.56
C PRO A 30 -8.97 -6.70 -7.60
N GLY A 31 -10.19 -6.97 -8.07
CA GLY A 31 -11.26 -7.54 -7.24
C GLY A 31 -10.94 -8.95 -6.71
N THR A 32 -10.42 -9.84 -7.56
CA THR A 32 -10.04 -11.20 -7.17
C THR A 32 -8.91 -11.18 -6.14
N ILE A 33 -7.90 -10.35 -6.36
CA ILE A 33 -6.74 -10.24 -5.47
C ILE A 33 -7.17 -9.71 -4.11
N LEU A 34 -8.00 -8.68 -4.08
CA LEU A 34 -8.49 -8.08 -2.84
C LEU A 34 -9.28 -9.08 -1.99
N VAL A 35 -10.18 -9.85 -2.60
CA VAL A 35 -10.92 -10.92 -1.92
C VAL A 35 -9.99 -12.03 -1.45
N THR A 36 -8.98 -12.37 -2.24
CA THR A 36 -8.02 -13.43 -1.92
C THR A 36 -7.15 -13.02 -0.73
N LEU A 37 -6.60 -11.80 -0.73
CA LEU A 37 -5.85 -11.24 0.40
C LEU A 37 -6.69 -11.21 1.67
N CYS A 38 -7.96 -10.80 1.55
CA CYS A 38 -8.90 -10.80 2.67
C CYS A 38 -9.15 -12.20 3.22
N ARG A 39 -9.31 -13.22 2.36
CA ARG A 39 -9.44 -14.62 2.78
C ARG A 39 -8.18 -15.13 3.47
N ILE A 40 -6.99 -14.82 2.94
CA ILE A 40 -5.71 -15.19 3.57
C ILE A 40 -5.62 -14.56 4.96
N ALA A 41 -5.91 -13.27 5.08
CA ALA A 41 -5.91 -12.56 6.37
C ALA A 41 -6.93 -13.16 7.34
N GLY A 42 -8.14 -13.47 6.88
CA GLY A 42 -9.19 -14.13 7.68
C GLY A 42 -8.78 -15.53 8.16
N PHE A 43 -8.11 -16.31 7.31
CA PHE A 43 -7.59 -17.62 7.66
C PHE A 43 -6.49 -17.53 8.73
N VAL A 44 -5.52 -16.62 8.54
CA VAL A 44 -4.46 -16.36 9.52
C VAL A 44 -5.06 -15.91 10.85
N LEU A 45 -6.03 -15.00 10.83
CA LEU A 45 -6.73 -14.53 12.02
C LEU A 45 -7.48 -15.66 12.74
N LEU A 46 -8.12 -16.55 12.00
CA LEU A 46 -8.82 -17.71 12.53
C LEU A 46 -7.85 -18.68 13.20
N VAL A 47 -6.74 -19.02 12.55
CA VAL A 47 -5.71 -19.90 13.12
C VAL A 47 -5.11 -19.28 14.38
N ALA A 48 -4.76 -17.99 14.33
CA ALA A 48 -4.26 -17.27 15.51
C ALA A 48 -5.28 -17.27 16.65
N GLY A 49 -6.55 -17.02 16.35
CA GLY A 49 -7.65 -17.08 17.32
C GLY A 49 -7.77 -18.45 17.98
N ILE A 50 -7.73 -19.54 17.21
CA ILE A 50 -7.77 -20.91 17.74
C ILE A 50 -6.58 -21.20 18.65
N VAL A 51 -5.37 -20.81 18.23
CA VAL A 51 -4.15 -20.99 19.04
C VAL A 51 -4.27 -20.24 20.38
N LEU A 52 -4.72 -18.99 20.36
CA LEU A 52 -4.95 -18.19 21.57
C LEU A 52 -6.04 -18.80 22.47
N LEU A 53 -7.08 -19.39 21.87
CA LEU A 53 -8.17 -20.03 22.59
C LEU A 53 -7.69 -21.28 23.32
N ILE A 54 -6.89 -22.14 22.64
CA ILE A 54 -6.26 -23.32 23.26
C ILE A 54 -5.33 -22.91 24.41
N GLN A 55 -4.52 -21.86 24.22
CA GLN A 55 -3.65 -21.34 25.27
C GLN A 55 -4.44 -20.78 26.45
N GLY A 56 -5.54 -20.07 26.19
CA GLY A 56 -6.40 -19.47 27.21
C GLY A 56 -7.07 -20.51 28.11
N ILE A 57 -7.48 -21.66 27.56
CA ILE A 57 -8.10 -22.76 28.33
C ILE A 57 -7.10 -23.41 29.31
N ARG A 58 -5.80 -23.38 28.99
CA ARG A 58 -4.74 -23.96 29.84
C ARG A 58 -4.39 -23.09 31.06
N ILE A 59 -4.92 -21.87 31.16
CA ILE A 59 -4.66 -20.97 32.28
C ILE A 59 -5.60 -21.31 33.45
N GLN A 60 -5.01 -21.60 34.60
CA GLN A 60 -5.73 -21.94 35.83
C GLN A 60 -6.32 -20.68 36.51
N GLU A 61 -5.64 -19.54 36.39
CA GLU A 61 -6.06 -18.25 36.95
C GLU A 61 -7.30 -17.69 36.24
N MET A 62 -8.40 -17.48 36.98
CA MET A 62 -9.67 -16.98 36.44
C MET A 62 -9.52 -15.64 35.69
N LEU A 63 -8.74 -14.70 36.24
CA LEU A 63 -8.56 -13.38 35.66
C LEU A 63 -7.71 -13.43 34.37
N GLY A 64 -6.60 -14.18 34.41
CA GLY A 64 -5.74 -14.40 33.23
C GLY A 64 -6.44 -15.18 32.11
N ARG A 65 -7.35 -16.08 32.47
CA ARG A 65 -8.18 -16.86 31.55
C ARG A 65 -9.18 -15.98 30.80
N SER A 66 -9.94 -15.13 31.49
CA SER A 66 -10.94 -14.24 30.85
C SER A 66 -10.30 -13.22 29.91
N VAL A 67 -9.17 -12.61 30.31
CA VAL A 67 -8.45 -11.61 29.52
C VAL A 67 -7.90 -12.18 28.21
N ARG A 68 -7.58 -13.48 28.16
CA ARG A 68 -7.10 -14.15 26.94
C ARG A 68 -8.21 -14.82 26.13
N LEU A 69 -9.23 -15.38 26.77
CA LEU A 69 -10.32 -16.08 26.08
C LEU A 69 -11.25 -15.11 25.34
N LEU A 70 -11.53 -13.92 25.89
CA LEU A 70 -12.42 -12.95 25.26
C LEU A 70 -11.89 -12.48 23.89
N PRO A 71 -10.66 -11.94 23.77
CA PRO A 71 -10.10 -11.57 22.47
C PRO A 71 -9.94 -12.77 21.53
N ALA A 72 -9.57 -13.94 22.05
CA ALA A 72 -9.42 -15.15 21.23
C ALA A 72 -10.75 -15.57 20.58
N GLY A 73 -11.85 -15.58 21.36
CA GLY A 73 -13.18 -15.88 20.84
C GLY A 73 -13.62 -14.87 19.79
N VAL A 74 -13.40 -13.57 20.03
CA VAL A 74 -13.70 -12.51 19.06
C VAL A 74 -12.91 -12.70 17.77
N CYS A 75 -11.60 -12.98 17.85
CA CYS A 75 -10.77 -13.24 16.67
C CYS A 75 -11.26 -14.45 15.85
N VAL A 76 -11.69 -15.53 16.51
CA VAL A 76 -12.24 -16.71 15.81
C VAL A 76 -13.54 -16.35 15.10
N VAL A 77 -14.47 -15.67 15.78
CA VAL A 77 -15.75 -15.26 15.20
C VAL A 77 -15.54 -14.33 14.00
N ILE A 78 -14.67 -13.33 14.15
CA ILE A 78 -14.34 -12.40 13.06
C ILE A 78 -13.65 -13.15 11.91
N GLY A 79 -12.70 -14.04 12.21
CA GLY A 79 -12.02 -14.84 11.18
C GLY A 79 -12.98 -15.70 10.36
N ILE A 80 -13.93 -16.39 11.02
CA ILE A 80 -14.98 -17.17 10.35
C ILE A 80 -15.85 -16.25 9.48
N TRP A 81 -16.27 -15.10 10.01
CA TRP A 81 -17.11 -14.15 9.28
C TRP A 81 -16.42 -13.61 8.03
N ILE A 82 -15.14 -13.25 8.13
CA ILE A 82 -14.31 -12.80 7.00
C ILE A 82 -14.23 -13.89 5.92
N LEU A 83 -13.99 -15.15 6.30
CA LEU A 83 -13.91 -16.26 5.36
C LEU A 83 -15.25 -16.54 4.66
N ALA A 84 -16.37 -16.40 5.38
CA ALA A 84 -17.70 -16.62 4.84
C ALA A 84 -18.14 -15.50 3.86
N LYS A 85 -17.83 -14.24 4.18
CA LYS A 85 -18.28 -13.05 3.44
C LYS A 85 -17.15 -12.02 3.27
N PRO A 86 -16.05 -12.36 2.56
CA PRO A 86 -14.89 -11.46 2.43
C PRO A 86 -15.26 -10.13 1.76
N GLY A 87 -16.15 -10.14 0.77
CA GLY A 87 -16.57 -8.91 0.08
C GLY A 87 -17.20 -7.87 1.01
N VAL A 88 -17.99 -8.30 2.01
CA VAL A 88 -18.60 -7.40 2.99
C VAL A 88 -17.52 -6.76 3.85
N PHE A 89 -16.57 -7.56 4.35
CA PHE A 89 -15.48 -7.06 5.18
C PHE A 89 -14.62 -6.03 4.43
N VAL A 90 -14.25 -6.34 3.18
CA VAL A 90 -13.42 -5.45 2.36
C VAL A 90 -14.15 -4.12 2.08
N SER A 91 -15.47 -4.14 1.88
CA SER A 91 -16.27 -2.92 1.68
C SER A 91 -16.34 -1.99 2.89
N LEU A 92 -15.98 -2.45 4.10
CA LEU A 92 -15.99 -1.60 5.29
C LEU A 92 -14.96 -0.48 5.21
N ILE A 93 -13.80 -0.74 4.61
CA ILE A 93 -12.71 0.24 4.49
C ILE A 93 -13.15 1.51 3.75
N PRO A 94 -13.65 1.44 2.49
CA PRO A 94 -14.11 2.63 1.78
C PRO A 94 -15.33 3.28 2.44
N ILE A 95 -16.21 2.52 3.12
CA ILE A 95 -17.33 3.11 3.88
C ILE A 95 -16.80 3.98 5.01
N LEU A 96 -15.87 3.47 5.83
CA LEU A 96 -15.29 4.22 6.94
C LEU A 96 -14.55 5.46 6.45
N ILE A 97 -13.76 5.33 5.38
CA ILE A 97 -13.09 6.46 4.73
C ILE A 97 -14.11 7.47 4.20
N GLY A 98 -15.18 7.00 3.54
CA GLY A 98 -16.25 7.85 3.04
C GLY A 98 -16.96 8.63 4.15
N VAL A 99 -17.21 8.00 5.31
CA VAL A 99 -17.81 8.65 6.49
C VAL A 99 -16.90 9.75 7.01
N MET A 100 -15.60 9.48 7.11
CA MET A 100 -14.63 10.49 7.52
C MET A 100 -14.57 11.64 6.51
N LEU A 101 -14.54 11.37 5.20
CA LEU A 101 -14.57 12.41 4.17
C LEU A 101 -15.84 13.26 4.26
N ALA A 102 -17.01 12.65 4.42
CA ALA A 102 -18.26 13.39 4.56
C ALA A 102 -18.23 14.30 5.79
N TYR A 103 -17.70 13.80 6.92
CA TYR A 103 -17.53 14.60 8.13
C TYR A 103 -16.56 15.78 7.93
N HIS A 104 -15.42 15.54 7.29
CA HIS A 104 -14.46 16.60 6.93
C HIS A 104 -15.09 17.64 6.00
N GLY A 105 -15.79 17.18 4.95
CA GLY A 105 -16.46 18.07 4.01
C GLY A 105 -17.56 18.93 4.64
N VAL A 106 -18.32 18.40 5.60
CA VAL A 106 -19.30 19.19 6.37
C VAL A 106 -18.61 20.25 7.22
N LYS A 107 -17.49 19.93 7.88
CA LYS A 107 -16.71 20.93 8.63
C LYS A 107 -16.17 22.03 7.73
N ASP A 108 -15.59 21.66 6.60
CA ASP A 108 -15.03 22.60 5.64
C ASP A 108 -16.12 23.49 5.03
N LEU A 109 -17.34 22.94 4.86
CA LEU A 109 -18.50 23.70 4.40
C LEU A 109 -18.91 24.76 5.43
N ILE A 110 -19.02 24.39 6.71
CA ILE A 110 -19.33 25.33 7.80
C ILE A 110 -18.25 26.42 7.87
N PHE A 111 -16.97 26.03 7.86
CA PHE A 111 -15.84 26.95 7.88
C PHE A 111 -15.85 27.92 6.69
N SER A 112 -16.15 27.43 5.48
CA SER A 112 -16.25 28.27 4.28
C SER A 112 -17.39 29.29 4.36
N LEU A 113 -18.51 28.92 5.00
CA LEU A 113 -19.63 29.84 5.25
C LEU A 113 -19.29 30.89 6.32
N GLU A 114 -18.45 30.56 7.30
CA GLU A 114 -17.92 31.53 8.26
C GLU A 114 -16.95 32.51 7.57
N VAL A 115 -16.05 32.01 6.73
CA VAL A 115 -15.12 32.84 5.93
C VAL A 115 -15.88 33.78 4.98
N LYS A 116 -17.02 33.34 4.44
CA LYS A 116 -17.92 34.21 3.66
C LYS A 116 -18.43 35.41 4.46
N LYS A 117 -18.72 35.24 5.76
CA LYS A 117 -19.18 36.32 6.63
C LYS A 117 -18.06 37.33 6.96
N GLY A 118 -16.80 36.93 6.80
CA GLY A 118 -15.63 37.78 7.02
C GLY A 118 -15.13 38.53 5.78
N ASP A 119 -15.95 38.69 4.74
CA ASP A 119 -15.64 39.43 3.49
C ASP A 119 -14.37 38.98 2.71
N SER A 120 -13.95 37.72 2.87
CA SER A 120 -12.81 37.20 2.13
C SER A 120 -13.16 36.93 0.66
N PRO A 121 -12.43 37.46 -0.34
CA PRO A 121 -12.81 37.36 -1.76
C PRO A 121 -12.73 35.94 -2.36
N ARG A 122 -12.19 34.96 -1.61
CA ARG A 122 -11.95 33.57 -2.09
C ARG A 122 -12.78 32.50 -1.36
N TRP A 123 -13.82 32.89 -0.60
CA TRP A 123 -14.68 31.97 0.16
C TRP A 123 -15.32 30.85 -0.69
N TRP A 124 -15.59 31.15 -1.97
CA TRP A 124 -16.23 30.21 -2.89
C TRP A 124 -15.34 28.99 -3.25
N LEU A 125 -14.00 29.15 -3.22
CA LEU A 125 -13.07 28.05 -3.47
C LEU A 125 -13.16 27.00 -2.35
N GLY A 126 -13.21 27.46 -1.10
CA GLY A 126 -13.40 26.57 0.06
C GLY A 126 -14.74 25.83 -0.01
N LEU A 127 -15.80 26.53 -0.40
CA LEU A 127 -17.12 25.92 -0.56
C LEU A 127 -17.15 24.86 -1.67
N LEU A 128 -16.48 25.12 -2.80
CA LEU A 128 -16.38 24.15 -3.90
C LEU A 128 -15.62 22.89 -3.46
N VAL A 129 -14.47 23.06 -2.79
CA VAL A 129 -13.68 21.94 -2.25
C VAL A 129 -14.49 21.15 -1.22
N ALA A 130 -15.19 21.82 -0.31
CA ALA A 130 -16.02 21.15 0.69
C ALA A 130 -17.14 20.30 0.03
N ILE A 131 -17.85 20.85 -0.95
CA ILE A 131 -18.88 20.12 -1.70
C ILE A 131 -18.27 18.92 -2.43
N ALA A 132 -17.14 19.10 -3.11
CA ALA A 132 -16.45 18.02 -3.79
C ALA A 132 -16.05 16.89 -2.82
N THR A 133 -15.51 17.23 -1.65
CA THR A 133 -15.14 16.27 -0.61
C THR A 133 -16.35 15.47 -0.11
N ILE A 134 -17.50 16.12 0.12
CA ILE A 134 -18.74 15.43 0.50
C ILE A 134 -19.19 14.47 -0.60
N ILE A 135 -19.21 14.92 -1.86
CA ILE A 135 -19.62 14.10 -3.00
C ILE A 135 -18.73 12.86 -3.13
N ILE A 136 -17.41 13.04 -3.05
CA ILE A 136 -16.43 11.93 -3.10
C ILE A 136 -16.69 10.96 -1.95
N GLY A 137 -16.90 11.48 -0.73
CA GLY A 137 -17.22 10.64 0.44
C GLY A 137 -18.50 9.80 0.24
N VAL A 138 -19.56 10.40 -0.29
CA VAL A 138 -20.82 9.70 -0.59
C VAL A 138 -20.64 8.65 -1.68
N ILE A 139 -19.91 8.97 -2.76
CA ILE A 139 -19.59 8.01 -3.82
C ILE A 139 -18.83 6.80 -3.25
N LEU A 140 -17.86 7.01 -2.35
CA LEU A 140 -17.13 5.93 -1.69
C LEU A 140 -18.04 5.01 -0.88
N MET A 141 -19.07 5.55 -0.22
CA MET A 141 -20.04 4.75 0.54
C MET A 141 -20.96 3.93 -0.36
N LEU A 142 -21.41 4.50 -1.48
CA LEU A 142 -22.37 3.86 -2.39
C LEU A 142 -21.68 2.87 -3.34
N HIS A 143 -20.48 3.19 -3.80
CA HIS A 143 -19.71 2.42 -4.78
C HIS A 143 -18.39 1.91 -4.19
N THR A 144 -18.50 1.18 -3.08
CA THR A 144 -17.35 0.63 -2.34
C THR A 144 -16.46 -0.25 -3.20
N TRP A 145 -17.07 -1.11 -4.02
CA TRP A 145 -16.33 -2.04 -4.89
C TRP A 145 -15.49 -1.30 -5.94
N LEU A 146 -16.07 -0.29 -6.57
CA LEU A 146 -15.36 0.54 -7.54
C LEU A 146 -14.19 1.28 -6.89
N ALA A 147 -14.41 1.86 -5.70
CA ALA A 147 -13.36 2.57 -4.96
C ALA A 147 -12.17 1.66 -4.63
N LEU A 148 -12.46 0.42 -4.25
CA LEU A 148 -11.44 -0.59 -3.95
C LEU A 148 -10.66 -1.03 -5.20
N GLU A 149 -11.36 -1.23 -6.33
CA GLU A 149 -10.71 -1.57 -7.59
C GLU A 149 -9.78 -0.46 -8.07
N ILE A 150 -10.25 0.80 -8.06
CA ILE A 150 -9.44 1.97 -8.43
C ILE A 150 -8.22 2.07 -7.50
N GLY A 151 -8.41 1.89 -6.19
CA GLY A 151 -7.31 1.91 -5.22
C GLY A 151 -6.26 0.84 -5.49
N MET A 152 -6.69 -0.40 -5.74
CA MET A 152 -5.80 -1.52 -6.08
C MET A 152 -5.08 -1.30 -7.41
N MET A 153 -5.76 -0.78 -8.43
CA MET A 153 -5.14 -0.41 -9.71
C MET A 153 -4.08 0.68 -9.53
N ALA A 154 -4.36 1.70 -8.71
CA ALA A 154 -3.41 2.76 -8.41
C ALA A 154 -2.15 2.19 -7.72
N VAL A 155 -2.31 1.31 -6.74
CA VAL A 155 -1.19 0.59 -6.11
C VAL A 155 -0.43 -0.24 -7.15
N GLY A 156 -1.13 -0.92 -8.06
CA GLY A 156 -0.52 -1.69 -9.13
C GLY A 156 0.34 -0.84 -10.07
N ILE A 157 -0.17 0.32 -10.50
CA ILE A 157 0.56 1.28 -11.35
C ILE A 157 1.82 1.80 -10.63
N ILE A 158 1.70 2.14 -9.34
CA ILE A 158 2.84 2.59 -8.53
C ILE A 158 3.90 1.50 -8.42
N LEU A 159 3.50 0.22 -8.23
CA LEU A 159 4.44 -0.91 -8.17
C LEU A 159 5.15 -1.16 -9.51
N ILE A 160 4.44 -1.02 -10.63
CA ILE A 160 5.07 -1.11 -11.96
C ILE A 160 6.10 0.01 -12.11
N TYR A 161 5.74 1.25 -11.76
CA TYR A 161 6.65 2.38 -11.82
C TYR A 161 7.90 2.17 -10.95
N ASP A 162 7.72 1.71 -9.71
CA ASP A 162 8.82 1.43 -8.78
C ASP A 162 9.76 0.33 -9.33
N GLY A 163 9.19 -0.77 -9.82
CA GLY A 163 9.97 -1.86 -10.40
C GLY A 163 10.73 -1.46 -11.67
N VAL A 164 10.09 -0.69 -12.57
CA VAL A 164 10.76 -0.16 -13.78
C VAL A 164 11.87 0.80 -13.42
N SER A 165 11.64 1.69 -12.45
CA SER A 165 12.65 2.63 -11.97
C SER A 165 13.83 1.90 -11.33
N GLY A 166 13.57 0.87 -10.52
CA GLY A 166 14.60 0.02 -9.92
C GLY A 166 15.45 -0.71 -10.94
N LEU A 167 14.84 -1.27 -12.00
CA LEU A 167 15.55 -1.90 -13.12
C LEU A 167 16.42 -0.90 -13.88
N TRP A 168 15.89 0.29 -14.15
CA TRP A 168 16.61 1.34 -14.87
C TRP A 168 17.83 1.87 -14.11
N LEU A 169 17.66 2.12 -12.80
CA LEU A 169 18.74 2.58 -11.91
C LEU A 169 19.82 1.50 -11.75
N ASN A 170 19.45 0.23 -11.57
CA ASN A 170 20.42 -0.88 -11.48
C ASN A 170 21.15 -1.15 -12.80
N GLY A 171 20.48 -0.95 -13.94
CA GLY A 171 21.08 -1.00 -15.26
C GLY A 171 22.17 0.06 -15.42
N ARG A 172 21.87 1.32 -15.07
CA ARG A 172 22.82 2.43 -15.12
C ARG A 172 23.94 2.31 -14.09
N ALA A 173 23.65 1.88 -12.86
CA ALA A 173 24.67 1.65 -11.83
C ALA A 173 25.66 0.55 -12.25
N GLY A 174 25.17 -0.46 -12.98
CA GLY A 174 26.02 -1.48 -13.62
C GLY A 174 26.95 -0.90 -14.69
N SER A 175 26.44 -0.02 -15.54
CA SER A 175 27.23 0.66 -16.57
C SER A 175 28.23 1.66 -16.00
N ALA A 176 27.86 2.38 -14.94
CA ALA A 176 28.74 3.32 -14.23
C ALA A 176 29.86 2.60 -13.46
N TYR A 177 29.55 1.49 -12.79
CA TYR A 177 30.55 0.65 -12.13
C TYR A 177 31.52 0.01 -13.13
N LYS A 178 31.02 -0.44 -14.29
CA LYS A 178 31.85 -0.99 -15.35
C LYS A 178 32.79 0.05 -15.98
N ARG A 179 32.39 1.33 -16.04
CA ARG A 179 33.26 2.44 -16.49
C ARG A 179 34.32 2.85 -15.48
N TYR A 180 34.05 2.76 -14.18
CA TYR A 180 35.01 3.16 -13.13
C TYR A 180 36.05 2.09 -12.78
N HIS A 181 35.81 0.83 -13.16
CA HIS A 181 36.68 -0.29 -12.79
C HIS A 181 37.32 -0.98 -14.01
N ASN A 182 37.19 -0.40 -15.21
CA ASN A 182 37.94 -0.82 -16.38
C ASN A 182 39.18 0.08 -16.52
N PRO A 183 40.38 -0.35 -16.10
CA PRO A 183 41.61 0.44 -16.23
C PRO A 183 42.10 0.62 -17.68
N GLU A 184 41.41 0.09 -18.68
CA GLU A 184 41.77 0.22 -20.10
C GLU A 184 41.27 1.53 -20.74
N ASP A 185 40.33 2.26 -20.13
CA ASP A 185 39.84 3.55 -20.65
C ASP A 185 40.62 4.76 -20.07
N ASP A 186 41.54 4.53 -19.13
CA ASP A 186 42.43 5.57 -18.55
C ASP A 186 43.84 5.51 -19.16
N ILE A 187 43.99 4.82 -20.29
CA ILE A 187 45.13 5.02 -21.18
C ILE A 187 44.81 6.27 -22.00
N ILE A 188 45.11 7.44 -21.44
CA ILE A 188 45.29 8.64 -22.23
C ILE A 188 46.46 8.32 -23.16
N ASP A 189 46.18 8.01 -24.42
CA ASP A 189 47.19 7.94 -25.49
C ASP A 189 47.80 9.33 -25.64
N VAL A 190 48.79 9.64 -24.80
CA VAL A 190 49.64 10.80 -24.96
C VAL A 190 50.61 10.44 -26.08
N ASP A 191 50.26 10.86 -27.28
CA ASP A 191 51.08 10.78 -28.49
C ASP A 191 52.47 11.35 -28.17
N TYR A 192 53.47 10.47 -28.00
CA TYR A 192 54.84 10.86 -27.68
C TYR A 192 55.47 11.42 -28.95
N LYS A 193 55.52 12.75 -29.05
CA LYS A 193 56.37 13.42 -30.05
C LYS A 193 57.82 13.32 -29.60
N GLU A 194 58.61 12.54 -30.33
CA GLU A 194 60.08 12.69 -30.33
C GLU A 194 60.41 14.07 -30.93
N GLU A 195 61.00 14.94 -30.12
CA GLU A 195 61.68 16.14 -30.60
C GLU A 195 63.15 15.77 -30.88
N ASP A 196 63.51 15.77 -32.18
CA ASP A 196 64.88 15.69 -32.69
C ASP A 196 65.72 16.94 -32.34
#